data_AF-A0AAN6D8D4-F1
#
_entry.id   AF-A0AAN6D8D4-F1
#
_cell.length_a   1.000
_cell.length_b   1.000
_cell.length_c   1.000
_cell.angle_alpha   90.00
_cell.angle_beta   90.00
_cell.angle_gamma   90.00
#
_symmetry.space_group_name_H-M   'P 1'
#
loop_
_entity.id
_entity.type
_entity.pdbx_description
1 polymer ?
#
loop_
_entity_poly.entity_id
_entity_poly.type
_entity_poly.pdbx_seq_one_letter_code
_entity_poly.pdbx_strand_id
1 'polypeptide(L)'
;MKSELLDHIGVQTLKQQLSSTSNYMRVTRCLCFVTMLLSYFVVYEIFSAATIGVKYLIPQTRFSYKRYFAAGFWTLCIYILELNNIQVEITGDELETENALFISNHASLIDYIIYPYLVLKSTRKPSELEAARKNEKKGEPEKIFAQDLSSILLPRISFFTWYAIWFIPSFRVFRNVFQADENWELNDETLGFVFRDLLDSEVVDWLVTFPEVNIFTKKDAKLQQGLSEKFYLPVLNNLLYPRYSSFANAKNTAGEYIV
;
A
#
# COMPACT_ATOMS: atom_id res chain seq x y z
N MET A 1 15.52 1.33 -12.99
CA MET A 1 15.25 2.15 -11.78
C MET A 1 14.88 3.62 -12.04
N LYS A 2 15.76 4.52 -12.53
CA LYS A 2 15.35 5.95 -12.76
C LYS A 2 14.25 6.09 -13.83
N SER A 3 14.30 5.29 -14.90
CA SER A 3 13.27 5.25 -15.93
C SER A 3 11.93 4.74 -15.39
N GLU A 4 11.94 3.62 -14.66
CA GLU A 4 10.72 3.03 -14.06
C GLU A 4 10.08 3.93 -13.02
N LEU A 5 10.87 4.62 -12.18
CA LEU A 5 10.32 5.58 -11.22
C LEU A 5 9.64 6.76 -11.92
N LEU A 6 10.23 7.26 -13.01
CA LEU A 6 9.63 8.33 -13.82
C LEU A 6 8.36 7.86 -14.52
N ASP A 7 8.31 6.60 -14.93
CA ASP A 7 7.11 5.98 -15.48
C ASP A 7 6.04 5.78 -14.39
N HIS A 8 6.41 5.38 -13.16
CA HIS A 8 5.52 5.30 -11.99
C HIS A 8 4.89 6.64 -11.61
N ILE A 9 5.66 7.73 -11.68
CA ILE A 9 5.19 9.09 -11.42
C ILE A 9 4.30 9.59 -12.58
N GLY A 10 4.32 8.91 -13.73
CA GLY A 10 3.56 9.30 -14.91
C GLY A 10 4.09 10.56 -15.56
N VAL A 11 5.41 10.78 -15.56
CA VAL A 11 6.03 12.00 -16.12
C VAL A 11 5.65 12.21 -17.59
N GLN A 12 5.52 11.15 -18.37
CA GLN A 12 5.09 11.22 -19.77
C GLN A 12 3.64 11.70 -19.89
N THR A 13 2.74 11.18 -19.04
CA THR A 13 1.35 11.60 -18.93
C THR A 13 1.26 13.08 -18.53
N LEU A 14 2.07 13.52 -17.57
CA LEU A 14 2.17 14.93 -17.16
C LEU A 14 2.61 15.84 -18.31
N LYS A 15 3.64 15.45 -19.06
CA LYS A 15 4.11 16.21 -20.23
C LYS A 15 3.01 16.35 -21.29
N GLN A 16 2.28 15.27 -21.57
CA GLN A 16 1.16 15.26 -22.51
C GLN A 16 -0.03 16.12 -22.03
N GLN A 17 -0.30 16.14 -20.72
CA GLN A 17 -1.36 17.00 -20.16
C GLN A 17 -0.97 18.48 -20.21
N LEU A 18 0.30 18.81 -19.95
CA LEU A 18 0.83 20.18 -19.96
C LEU A 18 0.84 20.82 -21.36
N SER A 19 0.95 20.04 -22.43
CA SER A 19 0.90 20.56 -23.80
C SER A 19 -0.49 20.99 -24.27
N SER A 20 -1.55 20.72 -23.50
CA SER A 20 -2.91 21.15 -23.80
C SER A 20 -3.30 22.32 -22.90
N THR A 21 -3.58 23.48 -23.51
CA THR A 21 -4.01 24.73 -22.84
C THR A 21 -5.29 24.56 -22.01
N SER A 22 -6.09 23.53 -22.28
CA SER A 22 -7.34 23.21 -21.56
C SER A 22 -7.11 22.50 -20.20
N ASN A 23 -5.87 22.13 -19.85
CA ASN A 23 -5.60 21.27 -18.69
C ASN A 23 -5.05 21.98 -17.44
N TYR A 24 -4.99 23.31 -17.43
CA TYR A 24 -4.42 24.06 -16.30
C TYR A 24 -5.06 23.69 -14.96
N MET A 25 -6.40 23.60 -14.91
CA MET A 25 -7.13 23.23 -13.69
C MET A 25 -6.76 21.83 -13.16
N ARG A 26 -6.48 20.87 -14.04
CA ARG A 26 -6.06 19.51 -13.64
C ARG A 26 -4.66 19.52 -13.04
N VAL A 27 -3.75 20.26 -13.66
CA VAL A 27 -2.38 20.43 -13.17
C VAL A 27 -2.38 21.15 -11.82
N THR A 28 -3.13 22.23 -11.67
CA THR A 28 -3.25 22.94 -10.38
C THR A 28 -3.81 22.03 -9.30
N ARG A 29 -4.88 21.27 -9.58
CA ARG A 29 -5.42 20.27 -8.63
C ARG A 29 -4.38 19.24 -8.22
N CYS A 30 -3.64 18.68 -9.19
CA CYS A 30 -2.56 17.74 -8.92
C CYS A 30 -1.49 18.35 -8.00
N LEU A 31 -1.02 19.56 -8.32
CA LEU A 31 -0.03 20.29 -7.50
C LEU A 31 -0.54 20.55 -6.08
N CYS A 32 -1.80 20.96 -5.91
CA CYS A 32 -2.40 21.12 -4.60
C CYS A 32 -2.39 19.80 -3.80
N PHE A 33 -2.77 18.68 -4.41
CA PHE A 33 -2.77 17.37 -3.74
C PHE A 33 -1.37 16.91 -3.36
N VAL A 34 -0.40 17.05 -4.26
CA VAL A 34 1.00 16.74 -3.97
C VAL A 34 1.51 17.61 -2.81
N THR A 35 1.20 18.91 -2.82
CA THR A 35 1.61 19.83 -1.74
C THR A 35 1.00 19.44 -0.39
N MET A 36 -0.26 19.02 -0.38
CA MET A 36 -0.95 18.55 0.82
C MET A 36 -0.38 17.22 1.35
N LEU A 37 -0.02 16.28 0.48
CA LEU A 37 0.66 15.05 0.90
C LEU A 37 2.08 15.31 1.41
N LEU A 38 2.82 16.22 0.76
CA LEU A 38 4.15 16.63 1.21
C LEU A 38 4.12 17.33 2.57
N SER A 39 3.15 18.20 2.80
CA SER A 39 3.01 18.86 4.11
C SER A 39 2.66 17.85 5.21
N TYR A 40 1.77 16.88 4.93
CA TYR A 40 1.47 15.79 5.84
C TYR A 40 2.73 14.97 6.19
N PHE A 41 3.51 14.61 5.17
CA PHE A 41 4.77 13.89 5.32
C PHE A 41 5.77 14.65 6.20
N VAL A 42 5.97 15.94 5.97
CA VAL A 42 6.88 16.78 6.77
C VAL A 42 6.43 16.82 8.23
N VAL A 43 5.12 17.01 8.49
CA VAL A 43 4.56 17.01 9.85
C VAL A 43 4.79 15.65 10.52
N TYR A 44 4.55 14.55 9.81
CA TYR A 44 4.78 13.20 10.32
C TYR A 44 6.25 12.95 10.67
N GLU A 45 7.19 13.37 9.84
CA GLU A 45 8.63 13.19 10.09
C GLU A 45 9.12 14.02 11.29
N ILE A 46 8.64 15.27 11.42
CA ILE A 46 8.90 16.11 12.61
C ILE A 46 8.37 15.41 13.87
N PHE A 47 7.13 14.91 13.82
CA PHE A 47 6.53 14.16 14.92
C PHE A 47 7.31 12.88 15.24
N SER A 48 7.69 12.12 14.22
CA SER A 48 8.43 10.85 14.37
C SER A 48 9.78 11.07 15.06
N ALA A 49 10.48 12.16 14.71
CA ALA A 49 11.74 12.58 15.31
C ALA A 49 11.56 13.09 16.74
N ALA A 50 10.58 13.98 16.97
CA ALA A 50 10.29 14.53 18.30
C ALA A 50 9.89 13.44 19.31
N THR A 51 9.22 12.38 18.85
CA THR A 51 8.76 11.27 19.70
C THR A 51 9.78 10.13 19.87
N ILE A 52 11.01 10.26 19.35
CA ILE A 52 12.05 9.24 19.58
C ILE A 52 12.32 9.07 21.07
N GLY A 53 12.42 10.16 21.84
CA GLY A 53 12.61 10.10 23.29
C GLY A 53 11.43 9.46 24.03
N VAL A 54 10.20 9.72 23.56
CA VAL A 54 8.97 9.13 24.12
C VAL A 54 8.93 7.60 23.95
N LYS A 55 9.62 7.06 22.92
CA LYS A 55 9.73 5.60 22.71
C LYS A 55 10.19 4.87 23.98
N TYR A 56 11.13 5.45 24.72
CA TYR A 56 11.72 4.81 25.90
C TYR A 56 10.90 5.00 27.17
N LEU A 57 10.06 6.04 27.21
CA LEU A 57 9.22 6.34 28.38
C LEU A 57 7.85 5.67 28.28
N ILE A 58 7.18 5.81 27.13
CA ILE A 58 5.80 5.35 26.92
C ILE A 58 5.66 4.82 25.48
N PRO A 59 6.19 3.62 25.17
CA PRO A 59 6.21 3.09 23.80
C PRO A 59 4.81 2.92 23.19
N GLN A 60 3.83 2.52 24.01
CA GLN A 60 2.44 2.32 23.58
C GLN A 60 1.79 3.60 23.06
N THR A 61 2.02 4.73 23.73
CA THR A 61 1.49 6.03 23.28
C THR A 61 2.05 6.43 21.92
N ARG A 62 3.37 6.27 21.72
CA ARG A 62 4.00 6.54 20.42
C ARG A 62 3.43 5.64 19.33
N PHE A 63 3.20 4.37 19.65
CA PHE A 63 2.62 3.40 18.74
C PHE A 63 1.21 3.83 18.30
N SER A 64 0.34 4.17 19.25
CA SER A 64 -1.01 4.66 18.97
C SER A 64 -1.00 5.91 18.08
N TYR A 65 -0.16 6.89 18.37
CA TYR A 65 -0.04 8.09 17.52
C TYR A 65 0.44 7.77 16.11
N LYS A 66 1.42 6.87 15.95
CA LYS A 66 1.84 6.41 14.62
C LYS A 66 0.70 5.76 13.85
N ARG A 67 -0.17 4.99 14.51
CA ARG A 67 -1.37 4.43 13.89
C ARG A 67 -2.36 5.52 13.46
N TYR A 68 -2.59 6.54 14.28
CA TYR A 68 -3.43 7.69 13.89
C TYR A 68 -2.89 8.43 12.67
N PHE A 69 -1.58 8.68 12.61
CA PHE A 69 -0.96 9.28 11.42
C PHE A 69 -1.08 8.38 10.19
N ALA A 70 -0.95 7.06 10.35
CA ALA A 70 -1.09 6.12 9.25
C ALA A 70 -2.52 6.13 8.71
N ALA A 71 -3.50 5.99 9.60
CA ALA A 71 -4.91 6.04 9.26
C ALA A 71 -5.26 7.37 8.56
N GLY A 72 -4.80 8.49 9.10
CA GLY A 72 -5.03 9.81 8.52
C GLY A 72 -4.39 9.98 7.14
N PHE A 73 -3.14 9.54 6.97
CA PHE A 73 -2.44 9.59 5.69
C PHE A 73 -3.18 8.79 4.60
N TRP A 74 -3.52 7.53 4.89
CA TRP A 74 -4.19 6.69 3.90
C TRP A 74 -5.62 7.13 3.62
N THR A 75 -6.33 7.62 4.63
CA THR A 75 -7.65 8.23 4.48
C THR A 75 -7.59 9.44 3.54
N LEU A 76 -6.54 10.27 3.65
CA LEU A 76 -6.31 11.37 2.73
C LEU A 76 -6.04 10.89 1.29
N CYS A 77 -5.22 9.85 1.13
CA CYS A 77 -4.96 9.25 -0.19
C CYS A 77 -6.23 8.69 -0.84
N ILE A 78 -7.06 7.99 -0.07
CA ILE A 78 -8.35 7.45 -0.54
C ILE A 78 -9.29 8.58 -0.93
N TYR A 79 -9.40 9.61 -0.10
CA TYR A 79 -10.20 10.80 -0.43
C TYR A 79 -9.77 11.45 -1.75
N ILE A 80 -8.46 11.51 -2.02
CA ILE A 80 -7.95 11.99 -3.30
C ILE A 80 -8.39 11.07 -4.44
N LEU A 81 -8.37 9.74 -4.29
CA LEU A 81 -8.90 8.81 -5.32
C LEU A 81 -10.39 9.09 -5.61
N GLU A 82 -11.21 9.21 -4.56
CA GLU A 82 -12.65 9.49 -4.68
C GLU A 82 -12.91 10.84 -5.36
N LEU A 83 -12.16 11.89 -5.01
CA LEU A 83 -12.25 13.21 -5.65
C LEU A 83 -11.91 13.21 -7.14
N ASN A 84 -11.17 12.19 -7.60
CA ASN A 84 -10.86 11.97 -9.00
C ASN A 84 -11.84 11.00 -9.68
N ASN A 85 -12.93 10.64 -9.02
CA ASN A 85 -13.96 9.71 -9.50
C ASN A 85 -13.40 8.33 -9.89
N ILE A 86 -12.35 7.88 -9.20
CA ILE A 86 -11.82 6.55 -9.40
C ILE A 86 -12.77 5.56 -8.72
N GLN A 87 -13.34 4.65 -9.51
CA GLN A 87 -14.18 3.56 -9.02
C GLN A 87 -13.31 2.33 -8.77
N VAL A 88 -13.42 1.77 -7.58
CA VAL A 88 -12.71 0.55 -7.18
C VAL A 88 -13.74 -0.56 -7.02
N GLU A 89 -13.65 -1.57 -7.89
CA GLU A 89 -14.48 -2.77 -7.81
C GLU A 89 -13.70 -3.86 -7.08
N ILE A 90 -14.22 -4.35 -5.97
CA ILE A 90 -13.65 -5.45 -5.19
C ILE A 90 -14.50 -6.69 -5.47
N THR A 91 -13.85 -7.76 -5.94
CA THR A 91 -14.47 -9.05 -6.24
C THR A 91 -13.73 -10.17 -5.53
N GLY A 92 -14.44 -11.26 -5.22
CA GLY A 92 -13.90 -12.40 -4.49
C GLY A 92 -14.65 -12.64 -3.17
N ASP A 93 -14.00 -13.41 -2.30
CA ASP A 93 -14.55 -13.82 -1.01
C ASP A 93 -14.42 -12.70 0.04
N GLU A 94 -15.19 -12.81 1.13
CA GLU A 94 -15.04 -11.92 2.28
C GLU A 94 -13.68 -12.14 2.96
N LEU A 95 -13.08 -11.04 3.42
CA LEU A 95 -11.76 -11.09 4.07
C LEU A 95 -11.91 -11.25 5.57
N GLU A 96 -11.16 -12.20 6.12
CA GLU A 96 -10.99 -12.36 7.57
C GLU A 96 -10.24 -11.18 8.17
N THR A 97 -10.55 -10.80 9.41
CA THR A 97 -9.94 -9.66 10.10
C THR A 97 -8.75 -10.03 10.98
N GLU A 98 -8.08 -11.13 10.67
CA GLU A 98 -6.89 -11.64 11.38
C GLU A 98 -5.60 -11.18 10.70
N ASN A 99 -4.45 -11.56 11.27
CA ASN A 99 -3.15 -11.29 10.66
C ASN A 99 -3.07 -11.95 9.29
N ALA A 100 -2.62 -11.20 8.28
CA ALA A 100 -2.64 -11.69 6.91
C ALA A 100 -1.41 -11.24 6.11
N LEU A 101 -0.92 -12.13 5.24
CA LEU A 101 0.04 -11.80 4.20
C LEU A 101 -0.68 -11.69 2.86
N PHE A 102 -0.78 -10.47 2.35
CA PHE A 102 -1.27 -10.18 1.01
C PHE A 102 -0.15 -10.30 -0.01
N ILE A 103 -0.42 -11.06 -1.06
CA ILE A 103 0.50 -11.29 -2.18
C ILE A 103 -0.22 -10.80 -3.43
N SER A 104 0.36 -9.83 -4.12
CA SER A 104 -0.21 -9.32 -5.37
C SER A 104 0.85 -8.78 -6.29
N ASN A 105 0.54 -8.67 -7.57
CA ASN A 105 1.42 -8.02 -8.53
C ASN A 105 1.48 -6.51 -8.24
N HIS A 106 2.64 -5.90 -8.52
CA HIS A 106 2.77 -4.45 -8.50
C HIS A 106 2.52 -3.88 -9.90
N ALA A 107 1.59 -2.97 -10.07
CA ALA A 107 1.32 -2.27 -11.32
C ALA A 107 1.63 -0.76 -11.22
N SER A 108 1.39 -0.13 -10.07
CA SER A 108 1.56 1.32 -9.93
C SER A 108 1.61 1.79 -8.48
N LEU A 109 1.88 3.08 -8.27
CA LEU A 109 1.80 3.68 -6.94
C LEU A 109 0.39 3.64 -6.33
N ILE A 110 -0.66 3.46 -7.16
CA ILE A 110 -2.04 3.36 -6.69
C ILE A 110 -2.24 2.08 -5.87
N ASP A 111 -1.47 1.02 -6.12
CA ASP A 111 -1.58 -0.25 -5.40
C ASP A 111 -1.46 -0.06 -3.89
N TYR A 112 -0.56 0.84 -3.46
CA TYR A 112 -0.37 1.19 -2.05
C TYR A 112 -1.60 1.86 -1.41
N ILE A 113 -2.49 2.46 -2.21
CA ILE A 113 -3.74 3.08 -1.74
C ILE A 113 -4.90 2.08 -1.78
N ILE A 114 -4.89 1.13 -2.72
CA ILE A 114 -5.94 0.11 -2.84
C ILE A 114 -6.03 -0.79 -1.60
N TYR A 115 -4.91 -1.16 -0.98
CA TYR A 115 -4.97 -1.98 0.24
C TYR A 115 -5.62 -1.26 1.43
N PRO A 116 -5.25 0.00 1.76
CA PRO A 116 -6.00 0.79 2.73
C PRO A 116 -7.47 0.93 2.40
N TYR A 117 -7.81 1.08 1.12
CA TYR A 117 -9.19 1.12 0.66
C TYR A 117 -9.92 -0.21 0.92
N LEU A 118 -9.26 -1.33 0.64
CA LEU A 118 -9.75 -2.68 0.85
C LEU A 118 -10.02 -2.95 2.33
N VAL A 119 -9.08 -2.62 3.22
CA VAL A 119 -9.28 -2.72 4.68
C VAL A 119 -10.49 -1.92 5.12
N LEU A 120 -10.59 -0.65 4.71
CA LEU A 120 -11.71 0.20 5.09
C LEU A 120 -13.06 -0.34 4.62
N LYS A 121 -13.11 -1.03 3.48
CA LYS A 121 -14.34 -1.64 2.96
C LYS A 121 -14.65 -2.98 3.61
N SER A 122 -13.64 -3.82 3.89
CA SER A 122 -13.83 -5.17 4.43
C SER A 122 -14.27 -5.19 5.88
N THR A 123 -13.91 -4.19 6.67
CA THR A 123 -14.22 -4.11 8.10
C THR A 123 -15.52 -3.37 8.42
N ARG A 124 -16.26 -2.90 7.41
CA ARG A 124 -17.55 -2.22 7.62
C ARG A 124 -18.61 -3.21 8.05
N LYS A 125 -19.50 -2.79 8.94
CA LYS A 125 -20.62 -3.64 9.37
C LYS A 125 -21.54 -3.92 8.17
N PRO A 126 -22.13 -5.14 8.07
CA PRO A 126 -23.04 -5.50 6.98
C PRO A 126 -24.18 -4.49 6.77
N SER A 127 -24.71 -3.91 7.86
CA SER A 127 -25.77 -2.89 7.82
C SER A 127 -25.34 -1.58 7.13
N GLU A 128 -24.08 -1.18 7.27
CA GLU A 128 -23.51 0.00 6.62
C GLU A 128 -23.19 -0.31 5.15
N LEU A 129 -22.73 -1.53 4.87
CA LEU A 129 -22.50 -2.04 3.52
C LEU A 129 -23.81 -2.14 2.70
N GLU A 130 -24.93 -2.51 3.33
CA GLU A 130 -26.25 -2.52 2.68
C GLU A 130 -26.79 -1.12 2.39
N ALA A 131 -26.59 -0.17 3.30
CA ALA A 131 -26.95 1.23 3.09
C ALA A 131 -26.12 1.83 1.94
N ALA A 132 -24.82 1.54 1.91
CA ALA A 132 -23.91 1.88 0.82
C ALA A 132 -24.38 1.35 -0.54
N ARG A 133 -24.66 0.03 -0.62
CA ARG A 133 -25.14 -0.64 -1.85
C ARG A 133 -26.47 -0.08 -2.36
N LYS A 134 -27.37 0.38 -1.46
CA LYS A 134 -28.62 1.03 -1.85
C LYS A 134 -28.40 2.42 -2.46
N ASN A 135 -27.41 3.17 -1.98
CA ASN A 135 -27.06 4.48 -2.52
C ASN A 135 -26.34 4.37 -3.87
N GLU A 136 -25.47 3.36 -4.03
CA GLU A 136 -24.80 3.06 -5.29
C GLU A 136 -25.79 2.71 -6.41
N LYS A 137 -26.84 1.93 -6.11
CA LYS A 137 -27.95 1.66 -7.05
C LYS A 137 -28.74 2.91 -7.45
N LYS A 138 -28.68 4.00 -6.68
CA LYS A 138 -29.28 5.29 -7.02
C LYS A 138 -28.36 6.20 -7.85
N GLY A 139 -27.15 5.72 -8.21
CA GLY A 139 -26.18 6.49 -8.99
C GLY A 139 -25.45 7.57 -8.20
N GLU A 140 -25.55 7.55 -6.87
CA GLU A 140 -24.77 8.45 -6.01
C GLU A 140 -23.50 7.73 -5.57
N PRO A 141 -22.29 8.22 -5.95
CA PRO A 141 -21.05 7.62 -5.47
C PRO A 141 -20.97 7.78 -3.95
N GLU A 142 -20.91 6.64 -3.25
CA GLU A 142 -20.82 6.61 -1.80
C GLU A 142 -19.47 7.19 -1.36
N LYS A 143 -19.50 8.37 -0.72
CA LYS A 143 -18.30 8.97 -0.12
C LYS A 143 -17.99 8.24 1.19
N ILE A 144 -16.84 7.58 1.27
CA ILE A 144 -16.42 6.79 2.44
C ILE A 144 -16.28 7.67 3.72
N PHE A 145 -16.12 8.98 3.52
CA PHE A 145 -15.54 9.91 4.49
C PHE A 145 -16.44 10.40 5.64
N ALA A 146 -17.72 10.02 5.71
CA ALA A 146 -18.63 10.80 6.54
C ALA A 146 -18.61 10.52 8.05
N GLN A 147 -18.15 9.37 8.58
CA GLN A 147 -18.64 9.00 9.92
C GLN A 147 -17.75 8.35 10.98
N ASP A 148 -16.51 7.90 10.75
CA ASP A 148 -15.86 7.20 11.88
C ASP A 148 -14.33 7.25 12.00
N LEU A 149 -13.87 7.75 13.14
CA LEU A 149 -12.49 7.65 13.62
C LEU A 149 -12.16 6.24 14.17
N SER A 150 -13.13 5.30 14.16
CA SER A 150 -12.93 3.88 14.47
C SER A 150 -11.89 3.17 13.60
N SER A 151 -11.30 3.85 12.62
CA SER A 151 -10.10 3.46 11.87
C SER A 151 -8.92 2.89 12.72
N ILE A 152 -8.90 3.15 14.03
CA ILE A 152 -7.96 2.55 14.99
C ILE A 152 -8.17 1.03 15.15
N LEU A 153 -9.40 0.55 14.99
CA LEU A 153 -9.75 -0.87 15.12
C LEU A 153 -9.46 -1.66 13.84
N LEU A 154 -9.11 -0.98 12.76
CA LEU A 154 -8.77 -1.63 11.51
C LEU A 154 -7.41 -2.32 11.61
N PRO A 155 -7.25 -3.46 10.92
CA PRO A 155 -5.94 -4.04 10.66
C PRO A 155 -4.98 -2.97 10.16
N ARG A 156 -3.81 -2.86 10.80
CA ARG A 156 -2.78 -1.93 10.31
C ARG A 156 -2.17 -2.54 9.06
N ILE A 157 -2.08 -1.74 8.00
CA ILE A 157 -1.44 -2.17 6.76
C ILE A 157 0.03 -1.81 6.80
N SER A 158 0.85 -2.80 6.50
CA SER A 158 2.30 -2.66 6.34
C SER A 158 2.72 -3.17 4.99
N PHE A 159 3.66 -2.50 4.34
CA PHE A 159 4.22 -2.90 3.05
C PHE A 159 5.64 -3.37 3.25
N PHE A 160 5.96 -4.55 2.71
CA PHE A 160 7.31 -5.08 2.66
C PHE A 160 7.89 -4.89 1.26
N THR A 161 8.62 -3.79 1.08
CA THR A 161 9.26 -3.44 -0.19
C THR A 161 10.60 -2.72 0.07
N TRP A 162 11.54 -2.86 -0.87
CA TRP A 162 12.88 -2.24 -0.81
C TRP A 162 13.56 -2.37 0.56
N TYR A 163 13.70 -3.61 1.08
CA TYR A 163 14.34 -3.92 2.36
C TYR A 163 13.73 -3.24 3.60
N ALA A 164 12.47 -2.84 3.55
CA ALA A 164 11.81 -2.19 4.67
C ALA A 164 10.36 -2.64 4.80
N ILE A 165 9.93 -2.80 6.05
CA ILE A 165 8.51 -2.79 6.41
C ILE A 165 8.15 -1.35 6.75
N TRP A 166 7.13 -0.82 6.09
CA TRP A 166 6.67 0.54 6.30
C TRP A 166 5.15 0.64 6.18
N PHE A 167 4.57 1.55 6.95
CA PHE A 167 3.12 1.80 7.00
C PHE A 167 2.78 3.23 6.53
N ILE A 168 3.74 4.17 6.60
CA ILE A 168 3.72 5.48 5.94
C ILE A 168 5.07 5.62 5.22
N PRO A 169 5.12 6.17 4.00
CA PRO A 169 6.39 6.46 3.34
C PRO A 169 7.27 7.32 4.25
N SER A 170 8.52 6.92 4.46
CA SER A 170 9.50 7.65 5.28
C SER A 170 10.74 7.99 4.47
N PHE A 171 11.57 8.91 4.95
CA PHE A 171 12.87 9.18 4.32
C PHE A 171 13.72 7.91 4.13
N ARG A 172 13.63 6.95 5.06
CA ARG A 172 14.31 5.65 4.94
C ARG A 172 13.82 4.88 3.71
N VAL A 173 12.50 4.81 3.51
CA VAL A 173 11.90 4.12 2.36
C VAL A 173 12.31 4.79 1.06
N PHE A 174 12.23 6.12 0.97
CA PHE A 174 12.67 6.83 -0.23
C PHE A 174 14.14 6.57 -0.54
N ARG A 175 15.02 6.67 0.47
CA ARG A 175 16.44 6.35 0.31
C ARG A 175 16.63 4.92 -0.19
N ASN A 176 15.90 3.96 0.36
CA ASN A 176 15.96 2.57 -0.07
C ASN A 176 15.48 2.41 -1.52
N VAL A 177 14.39 3.05 -1.94
CA VAL A 177 13.93 3.04 -3.34
C VAL A 177 15.00 3.58 -4.30
N PHE A 178 15.81 4.56 -3.87
CA PHE A 178 16.89 5.10 -4.69
C PHE A 178 18.16 4.24 -4.71
N GLN A 179 18.40 3.41 -3.70
CA GLN A 179 19.66 2.69 -3.49
C GLN A 179 19.57 1.19 -3.68
N ALA A 180 18.42 0.59 -3.39
CA ALA A 180 18.21 -0.85 -3.43
C ALA A 180 17.84 -1.29 -4.84
N ASP A 181 18.55 -2.29 -5.34
CA ASP A 181 18.07 -3.12 -6.44
C ASP A 181 16.85 -3.92 -5.95
N GLU A 182 15.99 -4.35 -6.86
CA GLU A 182 14.79 -5.15 -6.63
C GLU A 182 15.10 -6.62 -6.33
N ASN A 183 16.26 -7.13 -6.79
CA ASN A 183 16.64 -8.54 -6.62
C ASN A 183 17.46 -8.80 -5.36
N TRP A 184 16.78 -8.70 -4.22
CA TRP A 184 17.44 -8.34 -2.99
C TRP A 184 17.11 -9.37 -1.92
N GLU A 185 18.11 -9.78 -1.13
CA GLU A 185 18.02 -10.91 -0.22
C GLU A 185 18.49 -10.52 1.18
N LEU A 186 17.75 -10.94 2.19
CA LEU A 186 18.05 -10.70 3.59
C LEU A 186 18.59 -11.99 4.20
N ASN A 187 19.66 -11.88 4.97
CA ASN A 187 20.05 -12.98 5.85
C ASN A 187 19.07 -13.07 7.04
N ASP A 188 19.05 -14.22 7.70
CA ASP A 188 18.10 -14.51 8.79
C ASP A 188 18.18 -13.48 9.94
N GLU A 189 19.38 -13.01 10.27
CA GLU A 189 19.58 -11.99 11.31
C GLU A 189 18.91 -10.65 10.95
N THR A 190 19.09 -10.18 9.72
CA THR A 190 18.47 -8.92 9.26
C THR A 190 16.98 -9.10 9.07
N LEU A 191 16.55 -10.28 8.61
CA LEU A 191 15.15 -10.62 8.45
C LEU A 191 14.41 -10.56 9.81
N GLY A 192 14.97 -11.18 10.84
CA GLY A 192 14.46 -11.10 12.21
C GLY A 192 14.45 -9.66 12.75
N PHE A 193 15.43 -8.82 12.40
CA PHE A 193 15.41 -7.40 12.78
C PHE A 193 14.32 -6.61 12.06
N VAL A 194 14.12 -6.85 10.76
CA VAL A 194 13.14 -6.13 9.94
C VAL A 194 11.71 -6.49 10.34
N PHE A 195 11.45 -7.77 10.62
CA PHE A 195 10.13 -8.27 10.98
C PHE A 195 9.82 -8.20 12.47
N ARG A 196 10.78 -7.85 13.34
CA ARG A 196 10.59 -7.77 14.80
C ARG A 196 9.36 -6.99 15.21
N ASP A 197 9.23 -5.75 14.72
CA ASP A 197 8.12 -4.86 15.08
C ASP A 197 6.75 -5.38 14.55
N LEU A 198 6.76 -6.30 13.58
CA LEU A 198 5.56 -6.97 13.06
C LEU A 198 5.23 -8.21 13.91
N LEU A 199 6.22 -9.07 14.18
CA LEU A 199 6.07 -10.29 14.97
C LEU A 199 5.71 -10.02 16.43
N ASP A 200 6.24 -8.93 17.01
CA ASP A 200 5.96 -8.51 18.39
C ASP A 200 4.67 -7.67 18.50
N SER A 201 3.91 -7.50 17.41
CA SER A 201 2.74 -6.64 17.36
C SER A 201 1.54 -7.28 18.07
N GLU A 202 0.97 -6.60 19.06
CA GLU A 202 -0.28 -7.00 19.72
C GLU A 202 -1.54 -6.64 18.91
N VAL A 203 -1.37 -5.99 17.75
CA VAL A 203 -2.48 -5.54 16.90
C VAL A 203 -2.47 -6.32 15.60
N VAL A 204 -3.66 -6.49 15.03
CA VAL A 204 -3.80 -7.14 13.74
C VAL A 204 -3.06 -6.34 12.67
N ASP A 205 -2.15 -6.98 11.94
CA ASP A 205 -1.53 -6.38 10.75
C ASP A 205 -1.70 -7.21 9.49
N TRP A 206 -1.92 -6.46 8.41
CA TRP A 206 -1.95 -6.97 7.06
C TRP A 206 -0.66 -6.57 6.39
N LEU A 207 0.22 -7.55 6.18
CA LEU A 207 1.48 -7.37 5.49
C LEU A 207 1.26 -7.55 3.99
N VAL A 208 1.54 -6.54 3.21
CA VAL A 208 1.46 -6.58 1.75
C VAL A 208 2.86 -6.77 1.19
N THR A 209 3.02 -7.75 0.30
CA THR A 209 4.25 -7.96 -0.46
C THR A 209 3.95 -8.12 -1.95
N PHE A 210 4.87 -7.63 -2.77
CA PHE A 210 4.82 -7.79 -4.21
C PHE A 210 5.90 -8.81 -4.60
N PRO A 211 5.50 -10.04 -5.03
CA PRO A 211 6.44 -11.11 -5.33
C PRO A 211 7.24 -10.82 -6.60
N GLU A 212 6.65 -10.05 -7.51
CA GLU A 212 7.29 -9.44 -8.65
C GLU A 212 7.37 -7.94 -8.38
N VAL A 213 8.59 -7.43 -8.30
CA VAL A 213 8.85 -6.03 -8.02
C VAL A 213 8.65 -5.17 -9.27
N ASN A 214 8.80 -5.79 -10.46
CA ASN A 214 8.55 -5.16 -11.74
C ASN A 214 7.07 -4.78 -11.91
N ILE A 215 6.85 -3.69 -12.67
CA ILE A 215 5.53 -3.27 -13.10
C ILE A 215 4.87 -4.38 -13.93
N PHE A 216 3.74 -4.85 -13.43
CA PHE A 216 2.89 -5.83 -14.07
C PHE A 216 2.33 -5.28 -15.37
N THR A 217 2.58 -5.99 -16.46
CA THR A 217 1.88 -5.78 -17.72
C THR A 217 1.23 -7.07 -18.22
N LYS A 218 0.23 -6.92 -19.08
CA LYS A 218 -0.38 -8.07 -19.79
C LYS A 218 0.64 -8.84 -20.64
N LYS A 219 1.72 -8.18 -21.07
CA LYS A 219 2.80 -8.82 -21.82
C LYS A 219 3.61 -9.73 -20.89
N ASP A 220 3.91 -9.28 -19.68
CA ASP A 220 4.65 -10.07 -18.69
C ASP A 220 3.86 -11.29 -18.25
N ALA A 221 2.55 -11.12 -18.02
CA ALA A 221 1.65 -12.24 -17.72
C ALA A 221 1.68 -13.33 -18.82
N LYS A 222 1.57 -12.93 -20.10
CA LYS A 222 1.65 -13.87 -21.23
C LYS A 222 3.01 -14.54 -21.37
N LEU A 223 4.08 -13.74 -21.24
CA LEU A 223 5.44 -14.26 -21.31
C LEU A 223 5.68 -15.29 -20.22
N GLN A 224 5.27 -14.97 -18.99
CA GLN A 224 5.43 -15.86 -17.87
C GLN A 224 4.57 -17.12 -18.00
N GLN A 225 3.32 -17.04 -18.48
CA GLN A 225 2.51 -18.22 -18.77
C GLN A 225 3.23 -19.18 -19.73
N GLY A 226 3.80 -18.66 -20.82
CA GLY A 226 4.59 -19.48 -21.75
C GLY A 226 5.86 -20.07 -21.12
N LEU A 227 6.52 -19.37 -20.20
CA LEU A 227 7.65 -19.91 -19.45
C LEU A 227 7.19 -20.98 -18.45
N SER A 228 6.09 -20.75 -17.73
CA SER A 228 5.53 -21.71 -16.78
C SER A 228 5.17 -23.01 -17.48
N GLU A 229 4.51 -22.95 -18.63
CA GLU A 229 4.20 -24.13 -19.45
C GLU A 229 5.47 -24.85 -19.92
N LYS A 230 6.46 -24.09 -20.44
CA LYS A 230 7.71 -24.65 -20.94
C LYS A 230 8.54 -25.36 -19.87
N PHE A 231 8.54 -24.84 -18.65
CA PHE A 231 9.33 -25.34 -17.53
C PHE A 231 8.52 -26.14 -16.51
N TYR A 232 7.26 -26.49 -16.82
CA TYR A 232 6.35 -27.22 -15.94
C TYR A 232 6.16 -26.58 -14.56
N LEU A 233 6.18 -25.25 -14.50
CA LEU A 233 5.87 -24.48 -13.30
C LEU A 233 4.36 -24.28 -13.16
N PRO A 234 3.86 -24.06 -11.93
CA PRO A 234 2.47 -23.65 -11.70
C PRO A 234 2.06 -22.44 -12.54
N VAL A 235 0.90 -22.56 -13.20
CA VAL A 235 0.26 -21.46 -13.93
C VAL A 235 -0.74 -20.80 -13.01
N LEU A 236 -0.53 -19.51 -12.74
CA LEU A 236 -1.37 -18.69 -11.87
C LEU A 236 -2.26 -17.77 -12.73
N ASN A 237 -3.52 -17.58 -12.33
CA ASN A 237 -4.50 -16.86 -13.15
C ASN A 237 -4.41 -15.32 -13.04
N ASN A 238 -4.09 -14.81 -11.85
CA ASN A 238 -4.07 -13.36 -11.56
C ASN A 238 -2.80 -12.90 -10.84
N LEU A 239 -1.83 -13.79 -10.68
CA LEU A 239 -0.58 -13.52 -9.98
C LEU A 239 0.59 -13.93 -10.88
N LEU A 240 1.65 -13.13 -10.88
CA LEU A 240 2.90 -13.51 -11.48
C LEU A 240 3.62 -14.53 -10.57
N TYR A 241 4.40 -15.40 -11.17
CA TYR A 241 5.14 -16.43 -10.46
C TYR A 241 6.24 -15.73 -9.66
N PRO A 242 6.35 -15.96 -8.35
CA PRO A 242 7.32 -15.27 -7.51
C PRO A 242 8.74 -15.68 -7.88
N ARG A 243 9.53 -14.78 -8.50
CA ARG A 243 10.94 -15.05 -8.84
C ARG A 243 11.95 -14.45 -7.86
N TYR A 244 11.55 -13.45 -7.09
CA TYR A 244 12.47 -12.67 -6.25
C TYR A 244 12.53 -13.17 -4.80
N SER A 245 13.72 -13.07 -4.20
CA SER A 245 13.97 -13.49 -2.81
C SER A 245 13.14 -12.72 -1.79
N SER A 246 12.64 -11.52 -2.11
CA SER A 246 11.70 -10.76 -1.28
C SER A 246 10.47 -11.57 -0.88
N PHE A 247 9.91 -12.37 -1.80
CA PHE A 247 8.77 -13.23 -1.51
C PHE A 247 9.13 -14.37 -0.57
N ALA A 248 10.30 -15.00 -0.77
CA ALA A 248 10.79 -16.06 0.11
C ALA A 248 11.03 -15.53 1.53
N ASN A 249 11.63 -14.34 1.66
CA ASN A 249 11.83 -13.65 2.93
C ASN A 249 10.51 -13.39 3.66
N ALA A 250 9.52 -12.85 2.94
CA ALA A 250 8.20 -12.60 3.49
C ALA A 250 7.52 -13.89 3.94
N LYS A 251 7.49 -14.92 3.08
CA LYS A 251 6.85 -16.22 3.38
C LYS A 251 7.51 -16.91 4.58
N ASN A 252 8.84 -17.01 4.60
CA ASN A 252 9.56 -17.74 5.63
C ASN A 252 9.34 -17.13 7.02
N THR A 253 9.21 -15.81 7.09
CA THR A 253 9.03 -15.09 8.36
C THR A 253 7.56 -14.91 8.73
N ALA A 254 6.70 -14.61 7.75
CA ALA A 254 5.28 -14.43 7.99
C ALA A 254 4.52 -15.75 8.15
N GLY A 255 5.13 -16.90 7.84
CA GLY A 255 4.57 -18.21 8.17
C GLY A 255 4.38 -18.42 9.68
N GLU A 256 5.16 -17.75 10.52
CA GLU A 256 4.99 -17.73 11.98
C GLU A 256 3.99 -16.65 12.43
N TYR A 257 3.65 -15.71 11.54
CA TYR A 257 2.83 -14.54 11.80
C TYR A 257 1.33 -14.75 11.50
N ILE A 258 1.03 -15.69 10.60
CA ILE A 258 -0.32 -16.05 10.16
C ILE A 258 -0.68 -17.38 10.87
N VAL A 259 -1.16 -17.29 12.10
CA VAL A 259 -1.66 -18.44 12.87
C VAL A 259 -3.06 -18.13 13.36
#